data_AF-Q2UA36-F1
#
_entry.id   AF-Q2UA36-F1
#
_cell.length_a   1.000
_cell.length_b   1.000
_cell.length_c   1.000
_cell.angle_alpha   90.00
_cell.angle_beta   90.00
_cell.angle_gamma   90.00
#
_symmetry.space_group_name_H-M   'P 1'
#
loop_
_entity.id
_entity.type
_entity.pdbx_description
1 polymer ?
#
loop_
_entity_poly.entity_id
_entity_poly.type
_entity_poly.pdbx_seq_one_letter_code
_entity_poly.pdbx_strand_id
1 'polypeptide(L)'
;MIGVQMVTLKVALDNRPAPGVKNSLEHVPFSSVSNGGRLTRPYDFWQWKSAKPYWMFLAYFIAALSFIQICLPPIAQSEFYINCLGYIGLAVEATLPLPQIIANHQSRSCKGFRLSVVAAWILGDLMKLSYFFCSQEVIPWAFRLCALFQCVCDLYLGVQFWMYSKASFSAAGSPREPSGNWTVEEKDIRMT
;
A
#
# COMPACT_ATOMS: atom_id res chain seq x y z
N MET A 1 -19.94 -4.81 12.53
CA MET A 1 -18.53 -4.54 12.14
C MET A 1 -17.72 -5.84 12.06
N ILE A 2 -17.61 -6.64 13.12
CA ILE A 2 -16.85 -7.91 13.12
C ILE A 2 -17.38 -8.96 12.12
N GLY A 3 -18.71 -9.11 11.99
CA GLY A 3 -19.30 -10.09 11.07
C GLY A 3 -18.94 -9.85 9.59
N VAL A 4 -18.95 -8.57 9.16
CA VAL A 4 -18.55 -8.20 7.80
C VAL A 4 -17.07 -8.50 7.59
N GLN A 5 -16.21 -8.15 8.56
CA GLN A 5 -14.77 -8.44 8.48
C GLN A 5 -14.47 -9.94 8.39
N MET A 6 -15.21 -10.78 9.14
CA MET A 6 -15.08 -12.25 9.07
C MET A 6 -15.52 -12.80 7.72
N VAL A 7 -16.61 -12.28 7.14
CA VAL A 7 -17.09 -12.69 5.82
C VAL A 7 -16.11 -12.28 4.73
N THR A 8 -15.61 -11.04 4.75
CA THR A 8 -14.63 -10.57 3.76
C THR A 8 -13.31 -11.33 3.89
N LEU A 9 -12.88 -11.65 5.11
CA LEU A 9 -11.70 -12.48 5.36
C LEU A 9 -11.88 -13.90 4.83
N LYS A 10 -13.06 -14.52 5.04
CA LYS A 10 -13.39 -15.83 4.48
C LYS A 10 -13.33 -15.82 2.96
N VAL A 11 -14.03 -14.86 2.33
CA VAL A 11 -14.05 -14.71 0.87
C VAL A 11 -12.65 -14.48 0.31
N ALA A 12 -11.82 -13.70 1.00
CA ALA A 12 -10.43 -13.46 0.62
C ALA A 12 -9.54 -14.71 0.76
N LEU A 13 -9.77 -15.54 1.78
CA LEU A 13 -9.06 -16.81 1.94
C LEU A 13 -9.47 -17.84 0.89
N ASP A 14 -10.77 -17.93 0.60
CA ASP A 14 -11.34 -18.88 -0.36
C ASP A 14 -10.90 -18.57 -1.80
N ASN A 15 -10.67 -17.29 -2.12
CA ASN A 15 -10.22 -16.84 -3.45
C ASN A 15 -8.72 -16.54 -3.51
N ARG A 16 -7.93 -16.95 -2.49
CA ARG A 16 -6.47 -16.75 -2.55
C ARG A 16 -5.90 -17.68 -3.65
N PRO A 17 -5.16 -17.15 -4.63
CA PRO A 17 -4.44 -18.01 -5.57
C PRO A 17 -3.44 -18.87 -4.78
N ALA A 18 -3.43 -20.17 -5.03
CA ALA A 18 -2.56 -21.11 -4.33
C ALA A 18 -1.07 -20.69 -4.49
N PRO A 19 -0.28 -20.72 -3.40
CA PRO A 19 1.15 -20.45 -3.49
C PRO A 19 1.80 -21.60 -4.27
N GLY A 20 2.24 -21.34 -5.50
CA GLY A 20 3.01 -22.32 -6.29
C GLY A 20 2.65 -22.46 -7.77
N VAL A 21 1.67 -21.73 -8.31
CA VAL A 21 1.48 -21.71 -9.77
C VAL A 21 2.55 -20.83 -10.40
N LYS A 22 3.60 -21.49 -10.93
CA LYS A 22 4.81 -20.93 -11.57
C LYS A 22 4.61 -19.81 -12.61
N ASN A 23 3.39 -19.48 -13.01
CA ASN A 23 3.09 -18.49 -14.05
C ASN A 23 2.07 -17.41 -13.64
N SER A 24 1.58 -17.40 -12.39
CA SER A 24 0.80 -16.25 -11.91
C SER A 24 1.75 -15.28 -11.24
N LEU A 25 1.97 -14.13 -11.90
CA LEU A 25 2.52 -12.91 -11.31
C LEU A 25 2.15 -12.86 -9.82
N GLU A 26 3.11 -13.16 -8.95
CA GLU A 26 3.03 -12.74 -7.56
C GLU A 26 2.88 -11.23 -7.65
N HIS A 27 1.64 -10.75 -7.45
CA HIS A 27 1.35 -9.35 -7.28
C HIS A 27 1.88 -8.93 -5.90
N VAL A 28 3.16 -9.13 -5.64
CA VAL A 28 3.81 -8.27 -4.66
C VAL A 28 3.64 -6.87 -5.24
N PRO A 29 2.86 -5.98 -4.59
CA PRO A 29 2.82 -4.60 -5.03
C PRO A 29 4.29 -4.15 -5.10
N PHE A 30 4.64 -3.44 -6.18
CA PHE A 30 5.99 -2.89 -6.41
C PHE A 30 7.09 -3.82 -6.96
N SER A 31 6.85 -5.09 -7.36
CA SER A 31 7.92 -5.90 -8.02
C SER A 31 8.36 -5.36 -9.39
N SER A 32 7.51 -4.60 -10.08
CA SER A 32 7.80 -4.13 -11.44
C SER A 32 8.87 -3.04 -11.53
N VAL A 33 9.36 -2.51 -10.39
CA VAL A 33 10.42 -1.49 -10.32
C VAL A 33 11.79 -2.11 -10.00
N SER A 34 11.99 -3.40 -10.29
CA SER A 34 13.29 -4.05 -10.05
C SER A 34 14.35 -3.81 -11.14
N ASN A 35 14.04 -3.11 -12.24
CA ASN A 35 14.94 -3.09 -13.42
C ASN A 35 15.78 -1.81 -13.62
N GLY A 36 15.84 -0.91 -12.63
CA GLY A 36 16.67 0.31 -12.73
C GLY A 36 17.03 0.88 -11.37
N GLY A 37 18.14 0.43 -10.79
CA GLY A 37 18.70 0.97 -9.54
C GLY A 37 18.29 0.17 -8.30
N ARG A 38 19.08 -0.86 -7.96
CA ARG A 38 18.89 -1.73 -6.79
C ARG A 38 19.25 -0.98 -5.50
N LEU A 39 18.37 -0.09 -5.04
CA LEU A 39 18.40 0.42 -3.66
C LEU A 39 17.96 -0.73 -2.73
N THR A 40 18.89 -1.63 -2.41
CA THR A 40 18.64 -2.68 -1.41
C THR A 40 18.43 -1.97 -0.08
N ARG A 41 17.23 -2.13 0.52
CA ARG A 41 16.93 -1.52 1.81
C ARG A 41 17.94 -2.03 2.83
N PRO A 42 18.61 -1.16 3.62
CA PRO A 42 19.60 -1.62 4.58
C PRO A 42 19.00 -2.68 5.50
N TYR A 43 19.74 -3.78 5.69
CA TYR A 43 19.36 -4.97 6.47
C TYR A 43 18.13 -5.76 5.99
N ASP A 44 17.71 -5.63 4.73
CA ASP A 44 16.46 -6.25 4.22
C ASP A 44 15.26 -5.96 5.13
N PHE A 45 15.30 -4.80 5.79
CA PHE A 45 14.42 -4.47 6.90
C PHE A 45 12.96 -4.50 6.43
N TRP A 46 12.16 -5.35 7.07
CA TRP A 46 10.73 -5.53 6.81
C TRP A 46 10.36 -6.18 5.46
N GLN A 47 11.28 -6.91 4.82
CA GLN A 47 10.99 -7.70 3.63
C GLN A 47 10.64 -9.16 3.99
N TRP A 48 9.47 -9.37 4.59
CA TRP A 48 9.02 -10.70 5.03
C TRP A 48 8.59 -11.57 3.83
N LYS A 49 9.54 -12.28 3.21
CA LYS A 49 9.27 -13.22 2.10
C LYS A 49 8.43 -14.44 2.52
N SER A 50 8.42 -14.76 3.82
CA SER A 50 7.63 -15.85 4.38
C SER A 50 6.74 -15.35 5.52
N ALA A 51 5.55 -15.92 5.67
CA ALA A 51 4.57 -15.49 6.68
C ALA A 51 5.02 -15.77 8.12
N LYS A 52 5.81 -16.84 8.33
CA LYS A 52 6.25 -17.27 9.67
C LYS A 52 7.02 -16.18 10.45
N PRO A 53 8.09 -15.56 9.92
CA PRO A 53 8.83 -14.52 10.65
C PRO A 53 7.98 -13.26 10.93
N TYR A 54 7.05 -12.92 10.04
CA TYR A 54 6.09 -11.83 10.27
C TYR A 54 5.22 -12.09 11.50
N TRP A 55 4.57 -13.26 11.57
CA TRP A 55 3.71 -13.61 12.70
C TRP A 55 4.47 -13.78 14.01
N MET A 56 5.70 -14.32 13.96
CA MET A 56 6.56 -14.41 15.14
C MET A 56 6.93 -13.03 15.68
N PHE A 57 7.39 -12.11 14.82
CA PHE A 57 7.70 -10.74 15.24
C PHE A 57 6.47 -10.05 15.84
N LEU A 58 5.32 -10.17 15.18
CA LEU A 58 4.08 -9.57 15.67
C LEU A 58 3.67 -10.15 17.03
N ALA A 59 3.77 -11.46 17.21
CA ALA A 59 3.48 -12.13 18.48
C ALA A 59 4.43 -11.66 19.60
N TYR A 60 5.74 -11.57 19.33
CA TYR A 60 6.70 -11.05 20.30
C TYR A 60 6.45 -9.58 20.65
N PHE A 61 6.11 -8.75 19.67
CA PHE A 61 5.79 -7.34 19.89
C PHE A 61 4.56 -7.18 20.79
N ILE A 62 3.47 -7.90 20.50
CA ILE A 62 2.26 -7.88 21.32
C ILE A 62 2.53 -8.41 22.74
N ALA A 63 3.27 -9.52 22.85
CA ALA A 63 3.61 -10.10 24.15
C ALA A 63 4.48 -9.16 24.99
N ALA A 64 5.47 -8.51 24.38
CA ALA A 64 6.33 -7.54 25.06
C ALA A 64 5.54 -6.31 25.54
N LEU A 65 4.71 -5.72 24.67
CA LEU A 65 3.86 -4.59 25.06
C LEU A 65 2.88 -4.98 26.18
N SER A 66 2.28 -6.17 26.09
CA SER A 66 1.35 -6.68 27.10
C SER A 66 2.06 -6.95 28.43
N PHE A 67 3.28 -7.50 28.39
CA PHE A 67 4.10 -7.70 29.58
C PHE A 67 4.44 -6.38 30.25
N ILE A 68 4.85 -5.35 29.50
CA ILE A 68 5.10 -4.01 30.06
C ILE A 68 3.82 -3.44 30.68
N GLN A 69 2.69 -3.58 30.00
CA GLN A 69 1.42 -3.03 30.47
C GLN A 69 0.90 -3.69 31.75
N ILE A 70 1.07 -5.01 31.88
CA ILE A 70 0.53 -5.80 33.00
C ILE A 70 1.53 -5.90 34.16
N CYS A 71 2.79 -6.18 33.87
CA CYS A 71 3.79 -6.50 34.89
C CYS A 71 4.54 -5.26 35.38
N LEU A 72 4.48 -4.12 34.68
CA LEU A 72 5.13 -2.87 35.08
C LEU A 72 4.13 -1.70 35.21
N PRO A 73 3.21 -1.72 36.18
CA PRO A 73 2.27 -0.63 36.44
C PRO A 73 2.89 0.78 36.54
N PRO A 74 4.05 1.03 37.20
CA PRO A 74 4.59 2.38 37.30
C PRO A 74 5.06 2.94 35.96
N ILE A 75 5.46 2.09 35.02
CA ILE A 75 5.85 2.50 33.66
C ILE A 75 4.61 2.63 32.79
N ALA A 76 3.69 1.67 32.88
CA ALA A 76 2.46 1.64 32.11
C ALA A 76 1.53 2.84 32.37
N GLN A 77 1.55 3.37 33.59
CA GLN A 77 0.79 4.58 33.98
C GLN A 77 1.57 5.88 33.77
N SER A 78 2.83 5.82 33.34
CA SER A 78 3.62 7.01 33.07
C SER A 78 3.09 7.72 31.81
N GLU A 79 2.74 9.00 31.94
CA GLU A 79 2.32 9.82 30.79
C GLU A 79 3.38 9.84 29.69
N PHE A 80 4.67 9.79 30.04
CA PHE A 80 5.75 9.74 29.07
C PHE A 80 5.66 8.48 28.19
N TYR A 81 5.45 7.31 28.79
CA TYR A 81 5.32 6.05 28.04
C TYR A 81 4.09 6.06 27.13
N ILE A 82 2.95 6.49 27.64
CA ILE A 82 1.69 6.58 26.88
C ILE A 82 1.83 7.53 25.70
N ASN A 83 2.38 8.73 25.94
CA ASN A 83 2.59 9.73 24.89
C ASN A 83 3.62 9.26 23.85
N CYS A 84 4.72 8.63 24.26
CA CYS A 84 5.71 8.06 23.35
C CYS A 84 5.09 6.99 22.44
N LEU A 85 4.32 6.04 22.99
CA LEU A 85 3.62 5.04 22.18
C LEU A 85 2.64 5.69 21.21
N GLY A 86 1.89 6.70 21.65
CA GLY A 86 0.98 7.48 20.82
C GLY A 86 1.69 8.16 19.65
N TYR A 87 2.81 8.86 19.91
CA TYR A 87 3.59 9.53 18.87
C TYR A 87 4.25 8.57 17.90
N ILE A 88 4.78 7.43 18.38
CA ILE A 88 5.31 6.39 17.49
C ILE A 88 4.20 5.82 16.60
N GLY A 89 3.03 5.52 17.18
CA GLY A 89 1.87 5.06 16.42
C GLY A 89 1.46 6.05 15.34
N LEU A 90 1.32 7.33 15.69
CA LEU A 90 1.00 8.41 14.75
C LEU A 90 2.07 8.56 13.66
N ALA A 91 3.36 8.51 13.99
CA ALA A 91 4.43 8.61 13.01
C ALA A 91 4.42 7.43 12.03
N VAL A 92 4.18 6.21 12.52
CA VAL A 92 4.02 5.03 11.67
C VAL A 92 2.82 5.21 10.75
N GLU A 93 1.67 5.63 11.28
CA GLU A 93 0.44 5.83 10.50
C GLU A 93 0.59 6.91 9.42
N ALA A 94 1.23 8.04 9.76
CA ALA A 94 1.51 9.13 8.83
C ALA A 94 2.46 8.74 7.70
N THR A 95 3.42 7.85 7.97
CA THR A 95 4.44 7.46 6.98
C THR A 95 3.99 6.33 6.06
N LEU A 96 2.85 5.68 6.33
CA LEU A 96 2.30 4.61 5.48
C LEU A 96 2.15 4.96 4.00
N PRO A 97 1.72 6.18 3.59
CA PRO A 97 1.56 6.52 2.19
C PRO A 97 2.90 6.75 1.45
N LEU A 98 3.99 7.08 2.17
CA LEU A 98 5.25 7.51 1.56
C LEU A 98 5.88 6.48 0.62
N PRO A 99 5.99 5.18 0.98
CA PRO A 99 6.54 4.18 0.06
C PRO A 99 5.73 4.07 -1.24
N GLN A 100 4.39 4.18 -1.16
CA GLN A 100 3.52 4.15 -2.35
C GLN A 100 3.78 5.38 -3.22
N ILE A 101 3.91 6.57 -2.62
CA ILE A 101 4.21 7.83 -3.32
C ILE A 101 5.53 7.70 -4.11
N ILE A 102 6.57 7.19 -3.46
CA ILE A 102 7.90 7.02 -4.07
C ILE A 102 7.83 6.01 -5.21
N ALA A 103 7.17 4.86 -5.00
CA ALA A 103 7.07 3.83 -6.01
C ALA A 103 6.26 4.28 -7.24
N ASN A 104 5.17 5.02 -7.04
CA ASN A 104 4.40 5.62 -8.13
C ASN A 104 5.23 6.65 -8.90
N HIS A 105 6.04 7.46 -8.20
CA HIS A 105 6.92 8.42 -8.83
C HIS A 105 8.02 7.75 -9.67
N GLN A 106 8.65 6.70 -9.15
CA GLN A 106 9.71 5.96 -9.85
C GLN A 106 9.19 5.18 -11.05
N SER A 107 8.04 4.51 -10.91
CA SER A 107 7.43 3.72 -11.98
C SER A 107 6.74 4.57 -13.05
N ARG A 108 6.44 5.84 -12.76
CA ARG A 108 5.63 6.75 -13.60
C ARG A 108 4.32 6.10 -14.08
N SER A 109 3.81 5.14 -13.32
CA SER A 109 2.64 4.33 -13.67
C SER A 109 1.92 3.89 -12.40
N CYS A 110 0.59 3.98 -12.40
CA CYS A 110 -0.24 3.45 -11.32
C CYS A 110 -0.80 2.05 -11.62
N LYS A 111 -0.09 1.24 -12.44
CA LYS A 111 -0.55 -0.09 -12.84
C LYS A 111 -0.60 -1.02 -11.63
N GLY A 112 -1.82 -1.39 -11.20
CA GLY A 112 -2.08 -2.22 -10.02
C GLY A 112 -2.59 -1.45 -8.79
N PHE A 113 -2.58 -0.11 -8.83
CA PHE A 113 -3.16 0.71 -7.76
C PHE A 113 -4.66 0.91 -8.00
N ARG A 114 -5.49 0.57 -7.01
CA ARG A 114 -6.96 0.59 -7.15
C ARG A 114 -7.51 1.97 -6.84
N LEU A 115 -8.21 2.59 -7.78
CA LEU A 115 -8.85 3.91 -7.59
C LEU A 115 -9.81 3.93 -6.39
N SER A 116 -10.54 2.84 -6.16
CA SER A 116 -11.46 2.73 -5.04
C SER A 116 -10.76 2.85 -3.68
N VAL A 117 -9.51 2.41 -3.58
CA VAL A 117 -8.71 2.50 -2.35
C VAL A 117 -8.30 3.94 -2.09
N VAL A 118 -7.82 4.65 -3.12
CA VAL A 118 -7.46 6.07 -3.01
C VAL A 118 -8.67 6.93 -2.62
N ALA A 119 -9.81 6.69 -3.25
CA ALA A 119 -11.04 7.40 -2.93
C ALA A 119 -11.48 7.15 -1.48
N ALA A 120 -11.39 5.90 -1.01
CA ALA A 120 -11.70 5.55 0.37
C ALA A 120 -10.73 6.22 1.37
N TRP A 121 -9.44 6.29 1.04
CA TRP A 121 -8.43 6.97 1.86
C TRP A 121 -8.73 8.47 1.98
N ILE A 122 -8.90 9.18 0.86
CA ILE A 122 -9.23 10.62 0.86
C ILE A 122 -10.53 10.89 1.64
N LEU A 123 -11.55 10.06 1.46
CA LEU A 123 -12.81 10.20 2.19
C LEU A 123 -12.62 9.99 3.69
N GLY A 124 -11.87 8.95 4.09
CA GLY A 124 -11.55 8.66 5.48
C GLY A 124 -10.77 9.81 6.14
N ASP A 125 -9.78 10.36 5.44
CA ASP A 125 -8.98 11.48 5.91
C ASP A 125 -9.79 12.76 6.05
N LEU A 126 -10.69 13.04 5.11
CA LEU A 126 -11.60 14.19 5.22
C LEU A 126 -12.55 14.03 6.42
N MET A 127 -13.08 12.84 6.65
CA MET A 127 -13.90 12.55 7.83
C MET A 127 -13.09 12.72 9.12
N LYS A 128 -11.87 12.18 9.19
CA LYS A 128 -10.98 12.32 10.36
C LYS A 128 -10.66 13.80 10.63
N LEU A 129 -10.32 14.56 9.59
CA LEU A 129 -10.03 15.98 9.70
C LEU A 129 -11.26 16.78 10.14
N SER A 130 -12.44 16.47 9.59
CA SER A 130 -13.70 17.11 10.00
C SER A 130 -13.99 16.88 11.49
N TYR A 131 -13.77 15.65 11.98
CA TYR A 131 -13.93 15.34 13.40
C TYR A 131 -12.93 16.14 14.25
N PHE A 132 -11.66 16.21 13.84
CA PHE A 132 -10.62 16.90 14.63
C PHE A 132 -10.77 18.43 14.71
N PHE A 133 -11.39 19.04 13.71
CA PHE A 133 -11.60 20.49 13.64
C PHE A 133 -13.01 20.93 14.07
N CYS A 134 -14.03 20.09 13.90
CA CYS A 134 -15.41 20.41 14.30
C CYS A 134 -15.80 19.86 15.67
N SER A 135 -15.02 18.95 16.26
CA SER A 135 -15.27 18.50 17.63
C SER A 135 -14.98 19.62 18.63
N GLN A 136 -15.85 19.72 19.65
CA GLN A 136 -15.70 20.64 20.78
C GLN A 136 -14.58 20.18 21.75
N GLU A 137 -14.06 18.97 21.58
CA GLU A 137 -13.02 18.42 22.43
C GLU A 137 -11.62 18.97 22.11
N VAL A 138 -10.81 19.14 23.16
CA VAL A 138 -9.42 19.59 23.06
C VAL A 138 -8.56 18.41 22.61
N ILE A 139 -8.44 18.23 21.30
CA ILE A 139 -7.59 17.21 20.71
C ILE A 139 -6.15 17.74 20.62
N PRO A 140 -5.13 16.98 21.05
CA PRO A 140 -3.74 17.43 21.00
C PRO A 140 -3.31 17.78 19.57
N TRP A 141 -2.55 18.86 19.43
CA TRP A 141 -2.11 19.37 18.12
C TRP A 141 -1.33 18.35 17.28
N ALA A 142 -0.62 17.43 17.91
CA ALA A 142 0.10 16.38 17.20
C ALA A 142 -0.82 15.47 16.36
N PHE A 143 -2.00 15.11 16.89
CA PHE A 143 -2.99 14.31 16.14
C PHE A 143 -3.54 15.10 14.94
N ARG A 144 -3.79 16.40 15.12
CA ARG A 144 -4.27 17.29 14.05
C ARG A 144 -3.25 17.44 12.92
N LEU A 145 -1.99 17.70 13.27
CA LEU A 145 -0.90 17.85 12.30
C LEU A 145 -0.62 16.54 11.56
N CYS A 146 -0.66 15.41 12.27
CA CYS A 146 -0.50 14.08 11.69
C CYS A 146 -1.61 13.78 10.67
N ALA A 147 -2.88 14.00 11.04
CA ALA A 147 -4.00 13.78 10.14
C ALA A 147 -3.99 14.72 8.93
N LEU A 148 -3.57 15.98 9.11
CA LEU A 148 -3.38 16.90 7.99
C LEU A 148 -2.30 16.40 7.04
N PHE A 149 -1.17 15.92 7.57
CA PHE A 149 -0.09 15.37 6.75
C PHE A 149 -0.54 14.12 5.97
N GLN A 150 -1.29 13.21 6.60
CA GLN A 150 -1.90 12.04 5.94
C GLN A 150 -2.79 12.48 4.78
N CYS A 151 -3.71 13.41 5.04
CA CYS A 151 -4.63 13.93 4.03
C CYS A 151 -3.88 14.53 2.83
N VAL A 152 -2.81 15.29 3.08
CA VAL A 152 -1.96 15.83 2.00
C VAL A 152 -1.28 14.71 1.20
N CYS A 153 -0.75 13.68 1.87
CA CYS A 153 -0.12 12.54 1.19
C CYS A 153 -1.12 11.77 0.33
N ASP A 154 -2.34 11.54 0.82
CA ASP A 154 -3.37 10.78 0.11
C ASP A 154 -3.99 11.57 -1.04
N LEU A 155 -4.17 12.89 -0.88
CA LEU A 155 -4.51 13.78 -1.99
C LEU A 155 -3.41 13.77 -3.07
N TYR A 156 -2.14 13.78 -2.67
CA TYR A 156 -1.02 13.69 -3.61
C TYR A 156 -1.01 12.36 -4.36
N LEU A 157 -1.30 11.23 -3.70
CA LEU A 157 -1.52 9.94 -4.36
C LEU A 157 -2.68 9.99 -5.36
N GLY A 158 -3.77 10.69 -5.02
CA GLY A 158 -4.89 10.95 -5.94
C GLY A 158 -4.45 11.72 -7.20
N VAL A 159 -3.64 12.76 -7.05
CA VAL A 159 -3.07 13.51 -8.16
C VAL A 159 -2.16 12.64 -9.03
N GLN A 160 -1.26 11.87 -8.41
CA GLN A 160 -0.40 10.93 -9.13
C GLN A 160 -1.22 9.92 -9.94
N PHE A 161 -2.28 9.39 -9.34
CA PHE A 161 -3.18 8.45 -10.01
C PHE A 161 -3.85 9.09 -11.23
N TRP A 162 -4.38 10.31 -11.10
CA TRP A 162 -5.00 11.03 -12.20
C TRP A 162 -4.02 11.31 -13.36
N MET A 163 -2.79 11.74 -13.04
CA MET A 163 -1.75 12.04 -14.03
C MET A 163 -1.31 10.79 -14.79
N TYR A 164 -0.98 9.71 -14.08
CA TYR A 164 -0.43 8.50 -14.69
C TYR A 164 -1.51 7.61 -15.35
N SER A 165 -2.77 7.71 -14.92
CA SER A 165 -3.90 7.08 -15.62
C SER A 165 -4.12 7.72 -17.00
N LYS A 166 -4.11 9.05 -17.09
CA LYS A 166 -4.26 9.78 -18.37
C LYS A 166 -3.12 9.49 -19.35
N ALA A 167 -1.88 9.40 -18.87
CA ALA A 167 -0.73 9.06 -19.72
C ALA A 167 -0.88 7.67 -20.36
N SER A 168 -1.39 6.69 -19.60
CA SER A 168 -1.62 5.33 -20.11
C SER A 168 -2.74 5.27 -21.16
N PHE A 169 -3.79 6.08 -21.02
CA PHE A 169 -4.87 6.17 -22.02
C PHE A 169 -4.42 6.92 -23.28
N SER A 170 -3.62 7.98 -23.16
CA SER A 170 -3.11 8.74 -24.31
C SER A 170 -2.15 7.92 -25.18
N ALA A 171 -1.31 7.06 -24.57
CA ALA A 171 -0.44 6.14 -25.29
C ALA A 171 -1.19 5.03 -26.06
N ALA A 172 -2.40 4.66 -25.61
CA ALA A 172 -3.26 3.70 -26.31
C ALA A 172 -4.02 4.32 -27.50
N GLY A 173 -4.03 5.65 -27.62
CA GLY A 173 -4.64 6.38 -28.74
C GLY A 173 -3.71 6.68 -29.91
N SER A 174 -2.43 6.30 -29.84
CA SER A 174 -1.56 6.31 -31.01
C SER A 174 -1.91 5.08 -31.87
N PRO A 175 -2.33 5.25 -33.14
CA PRO A 175 -2.46 4.12 -34.05
C PRO A 175 -1.09 3.48 -34.15
N ARG A 176 -0.94 2.26 -33.61
CA ARG A 176 0.17 1.41 -34.00
C ARG A 176 0.00 1.18 -35.50
N GLU A 177 0.85 1.83 -36.31
CA GLU A 177 1.06 1.35 -37.67
C GLU A 177 1.38 -0.15 -37.60
N PRO A 178 0.79 -0.97 -38.47
CA PRO A 178 1.09 -2.39 -38.50
C PRO A 178 2.50 -2.57 -39.07
N SER A 179 3.50 -2.61 -38.19
CA SER A 179 4.82 -3.12 -38.57
C SER A 179 4.73 -4.64 -38.69
N GLY A 180 5.01 -5.15 -39.89
CA GLY A 180 5.12 -6.57 -40.15
C GLY A 180 4.32 -7.00 -41.37
N ASN A 181 4.87 -6.67 -42.54
CA ASN A 181 4.52 -7.30 -43.81
C ASN A 181 4.87 -8.79 -43.71
N TRP A 182 3.91 -9.63 -43.29
CA TRP A 182 4.04 -11.07 -43.41
C TRP A 182 3.81 -11.43 -44.88
N THR A 183 4.88 -11.44 -45.65
CA THR A 183 4.94 -12.15 -46.92
C THR A 183 4.73 -13.63 -46.62
N VAL A 184 3.48 -14.09 -46.67
CA VAL A 184 3.19 -15.51 -46.80
C VAL A 184 3.66 -15.88 -48.20
N GLU A 185 4.77 -16.60 -48.26
CA GLU A 185 5.33 -17.17 -49.48
C GLU A 185 4.35 -18.23 -50.00
N GLU A 186 3.43 -17.79 -50.85
CA GLU A 186 2.43 -18.61 -51.52
C GLU A 186 3.08 -19.35 -52.70
N LYS A 187 4.02 -20.28 -52.42
CA LYS A 187 4.75 -20.98 -53.50
C LYS A 187 4.83 -22.51 -53.47
N ASP A 188 4.30 -23.21 -52.46
CA ASP A 188 4.36 -24.68 -52.43
C ASP A 188 2.99 -25.39 -52.41
N ILE A 189 1.99 -24.83 -53.10
CA ILE A 189 0.72 -25.54 -53.33
C ILE A 189 0.24 -25.38 -54.78
N ARG A 190 1.09 -25.75 -55.73
CA ARG A 190 0.62 -26.35 -56.98
C ARG A 190 1.46 -27.57 -57.28
N MET A 191 0.88 -28.74 -56.97
CA MET A 191 1.25 -29.98 -57.63
C MET A 191 0.99 -29.81 -59.13
N THR A 192 2.05 -29.86 -59.93
CA THR A 192 2.05 -30.56 -61.23
C THR A 192 3.48 -31.00 -61.52
#